data_AF-A0A183PB56-F1
#
_entry.id   AF-A0A183PB56-F1
#
_cell.length_a   1.000
_cell.length_b   1.000
_cell.length_c   1.000
_cell.angle_alpha   90.00
_cell.angle_beta   90.00
_cell.angle_gamma   90.00
#
_symmetry.space_group_name_H-M   'P 1'
#
loop_
_entity.id
_entity.type
_entity.pdbx_description
1 polymer ?
#
loop_
_entity_poly.entity_id
_entity_poly.type
_entity_poly.pdbx_seq_one_letter_code
_entity_poly.pdbx_strand_id
1 'polypeptide(L)'
;MTTNKEIVPQSINQNSLLTNSSLNASTNARESWETDNNVESILGPIDEYFKYDVKIHQSIVNAKPWEKDPHYFKWIKISAVALLKMLIHARSGGNLEVMAHQTMIVVDSSPLPVEGTETRVNAQAEAYEYMTTYKEVVARVGRTENVLGWYHSHPGYGCWLSGIDVSTQLTNQTYQEPFVAIVIDPIRTISSGKVNLGAFRTYPVGYRPPDDGPSEYQSIPMDKIEDFGVHCKHYYSLEVSHFKSVLDKRLLDSLWNKYWVNTLSSVSILAQPDYLAGLTKDLAEKVEHAGSSMSRMNWDNDRLEDRLAKCSKDATKLAMEQLHALTGQLIKDSLFNKF
;
A
#
# COMPACT_ATOMS: atom_id res chain seq x y z
N MET A 1 65.94 -4.13 -32.84
CA MET A 1 65.80 -3.97 -34.30
C MET A 1 64.90 -5.09 -34.80
N THR A 2 63.57 -4.94 -34.71
CA THR A 2 62.66 -4.26 -35.66
C THR A 2 62.54 -4.98 -37.01
N THR A 3 61.40 -5.61 -37.25
CA THR A 3 60.79 -5.62 -38.58
C THR A 3 59.32 -5.24 -38.43
N ASN A 4 59.06 -3.97 -38.74
CA ASN A 4 57.75 -3.36 -38.90
C ASN A 4 56.94 -4.06 -40.01
N LYS A 5 55.64 -4.24 -39.79
CA LYS A 5 54.65 -4.21 -40.87
C LYS A 5 53.41 -3.45 -40.40
N GLU A 6 53.23 -2.26 -40.95
CA GLU A 6 52.00 -1.47 -40.90
C GLU A 6 51.02 -1.94 -42.00
N ILE A 7 49.75 -2.17 -41.59
CA ILE A 7 48.43 -1.70 -42.10
C ILE A 7 48.22 -1.71 -43.64
N VAL A 8 47.14 -2.19 -44.29
CA VAL A 8 45.66 -1.91 -44.22
C VAL A 8 44.89 -2.91 -45.16
N PRO A 9 43.54 -2.86 -45.34
CA PRO A 9 42.44 -3.47 -44.55
C PRO A 9 41.70 -4.62 -45.29
N GLN A 10 40.94 -5.44 -44.55
CA GLN A 10 39.78 -6.15 -45.12
C GLN A 10 38.51 -5.82 -44.35
N SER A 11 37.51 -5.39 -45.11
CA SER A 11 36.16 -5.00 -44.72
C SER A 11 35.45 -6.11 -43.94
N ILE A 12 35.03 -5.82 -42.70
CA ILE A 12 34.13 -6.68 -41.95
C ILE A 12 32.74 -6.03 -41.97
N ASN A 13 31.78 -6.81 -42.48
CA ASN A 13 30.36 -6.53 -42.55
C ASN A 13 29.81 -5.92 -41.25
N GLN A 14 29.41 -4.65 -41.30
CA GLN A 14 28.43 -4.09 -40.37
C GLN A 14 27.05 -4.57 -40.82
N ASN A 15 26.57 -5.70 -40.28
CA ASN A 15 25.14 -6.01 -40.22
C ASN A 15 24.91 -7.30 -39.42
N SER A 16 24.93 -7.21 -38.09
CA SER A 16 24.08 -8.01 -37.22
C SER A 16 24.21 -7.52 -35.79
N LEU A 17 23.09 -7.41 -35.08
CA LEU A 17 22.92 -7.02 -33.67
C LEU A 17 22.55 -5.55 -33.42
N LEU A 18 21.54 -5.06 -34.14
CA LEU A 18 20.60 -4.10 -33.58
C LEU A 18 19.18 -4.63 -33.83
N THR A 19 18.73 -5.55 -32.97
CA THR A 19 17.30 -5.77 -32.79
C THR A 19 16.76 -4.51 -32.13
N ASN A 20 16.26 -3.59 -32.94
CA ASN A 20 15.43 -2.47 -32.51
C ASN A 20 14.19 -3.03 -31.81
N SER A 21 14.26 -3.26 -30.49
CA SER A 21 13.06 -3.27 -29.67
C SER A 21 12.56 -1.84 -29.65
N SER A 22 11.47 -1.57 -30.37
CA SER A 22 10.79 -0.29 -30.35
C SER A 22 10.51 0.09 -28.89
N LEU A 23 11.25 1.06 -28.36
CA LEU A 23 11.03 1.66 -27.04
C LEU A 23 9.68 2.36 -27.06
N ASN A 24 8.63 1.62 -26.70
CA ASN A 24 7.30 2.18 -26.56
C ASN A 24 7.19 2.82 -25.17
N ALA A 25 6.96 4.13 -25.12
CA ALA A 25 6.77 4.88 -23.87
C ALA A 25 5.71 4.25 -22.95
N SER A 26 4.73 3.57 -23.54
CA SER A 26 3.71 2.83 -22.78
C SER A 26 4.27 1.64 -21.99
N THR A 27 5.30 0.98 -22.52
CA THR A 27 5.93 -0.20 -21.90
C THR A 27 6.81 0.21 -20.72
N ASN A 28 7.58 1.30 -20.86
CA ASN A 28 8.42 1.82 -19.79
C ASN A 28 7.58 2.35 -18.61
N ALA A 29 6.48 3.06 -18.88
CA ALA A 29 5.60 3.57 -17.83
C ALA A 29 4.89 2.43 -17.06
N ARG A 30 4.56 1.33 -17.74
CA ARG A 30 4.02 0.12 -17.11
C ARG A 30 5.06 -0.56 -16.22
N GLU A 31 6.28 -0.76 -16.71
CA GLU A 31 7.36 -1.41 -15.96
C GLU A 31 7.76 -0.62 -14.70
N SER A 32 7.77 0.72 -14.79
CA SER A 32 7.99 1.57 -13.62
C SER A 32 6.89 1.37 -12.58
N TRP A 33 5.62 1.41 -12.98
CA TRP A 33 4.50 1.21 -12.05
C TRP A 33 4.51 -0.18 -11.42
N GLU A 34 4.79 -1.24 -12.20
CA GLU A 34 4.89 -2.61 -11.69
C GLU A 34 6.03 -2.74 -10.67
N THR A 35 7.17 -2.10 -10.93
CA THR A 35 8.33 -2.09 -10.02
C THR A 35 8.02 -1.31 -8.74
N ASP A 36 7.45 -0.10 -8.86
CA ASP A 36 7.16 0.77 -7.73
C ASP A 36 6.13 0.17 -6.75
N ASN A 37 5.28 -0.74 -7.24
CA ASN A 37 4.22 -1.41 -6.49
C ASN A 37 4.51 -2.90 -6.20
N ASN A 38 5.76 -3.35 -6.34
CA ASN A 38 6.19 -4.73 -6.06
C ASN A 38 5.29 -5.79 -6.73
N VAL A 39 4.93 -5.56 -7.99
CA VAL A 39 4.09 -6.49 -8.76
C VAL A 39 4.99 -7.59 -9.31
N GLU A 40 4.95 -8.77 -8.70
CA GLU A 40 5.75 -9.90 -9.15
C GLU A 40 5.16 -10.54 -10.42
N SER A 41 5.96 -10.65 -11.47
CA SER A 41 5.69 -11.55 -12.60
C SER A 41 6.14 -12.96 -12.24
N ILE A 42 5.27 -13.72 -11.58
CA ILE A 42 5.61 -15.06 -11.10
C ILE A 42 5.72 -16.02 -12.31
N LEU A 43 6.90 -16.63 -12.48
CA LEU A 43 7.15 -17.69 -13.47
C LEU A 43 6.59 -19.02 -12.97
N GLY A 44 5.34 -19.31 -13.33
CA GLY A 44 4.58 -20.52 -13.01
C GLY A 44 3.16 -20.42 -13.57
N PRO A 45 2.27 -21.42 -13.38
CA PRO A 45 0.85 -21.23 -13.67
C PRO A 45 0.26 -20.26 -12.64
N ILE A 46 0.35 -18.95 -12.92
CA ILE A 46 -0.10 -17.84 -12.08
C ILE A 46 -1.55 -18.02 -11.59
N ASP A 47 -2.37 -18.74 -12.37
CA ASP A 47 -3.75 -19.07 -12.05
C ASP A 47 -3.90 -20.07 -10.89
N GLU A 48 -2.80 -20.68 -10.42
CA GLU A 48 -2.81 -21.61 -9.28
C GLU A 48 -3.19 -20.91 -7.96
N TYR A 49 -2.82 -19.64 -7.78
CA TYR A 49 -3.26 -18.85 -6.63
C TYR A 49 -4.78 -18.61 -6.60
N PHE A 50 -5.45 -18.73 -7.75
CA PHE A 50 -6.91 -18.60 -7.84
C PHE A 50 -7.63 -19.94 -7.62
N LYS A 51 -6.91 -21.06 -7.52
CA LYS A 51 -7.51 -22.36 -7.21
C LYS A 51 -7.73 -22.49 -5.71
N TYR A 52 -8.99 -22.61 -5.31
CA TYR A 52 -9.36 -22.86 -3.93
C TYR A 52 -9.61 -24.35 -3.70
N ASP A 53 -8.74 -25.01 -2.91
CA ASP A 53 -8.95 -26.38 -2.44
C ASP A 53 -9.47 -26.36 -1.00
N VAL A 54 -10.76 -26.66 -0.86
CA VAL A 54 -11.47 -26.71 0.42
C VAL A 54 -10.83 -27.69 1.39
N LYS A 55 -10.35 -28.85 0.92
CA LYS A 55 -9.79 -29.88 1.80
C LYS A 55 -8.43 -29.45 2.36
N ILE A 56 -7.60 -28.87 1.50
CA ILE A 56 -6.31 -28.32 1.93
C ILE A 56 -6.53 -27.18 2.93
N HIS A 57 -7.43 -26.25 2.63
CA HIS A 57 -7.77 -25.16 3.55
C HIS A 57 -8.26 -25.69 4.90
N GLN A 58 -9.22 -26.62 4.90
CA GLN A 58 -9.74 -27.22 6.13
C GLN A 58 -8.64 -27.93 6.93
N SER A 59 -7.69 -28.60 6.27
CA SER A 59 -6.57 -29.27 6.95
C SER A 59 -5.65 -28.27 7.66
N ILE A 60 -5.35 -27.13 7.03
CA ILE A 60 -4.52 -26.07 7.60
C ILE A 60 -5.25 -25.42 8.79
N VAL A 61 -6.54 -25.11 8.63
CA VAL A 61 -7.37 -24.52 9.70
C VAL A 61 -7.52 -25.45 10.89
N ASN A 62 -7.66 -26.76 10.66
CA ASN A 62 -7.72 -27.73 11.75
C ASN A 62 -6.36 -27.92 12.45
N ALA A 63 -5.25 -27.79 11.72
CA ALA A 63 -3.90 -27.95 12.27
C ALA A 63 -3.41 -26.73 13.08
N LYS A 64 -3.98 -25.54 12.84
CA LYS A 64 -3.71 -24.28 13.55
C LYS A 64 -2.22 -24.00 13.81
N PRO A 65 -1.36 -24.02 12.78
CA PRO A 65 0.09 -23.87 12.97
C PRO A 65 0.49 -22.50 13.56
N TRP A 66 -0.32 -21.46 13.36
CA TRP A 66 -0.14 -20.12 13.94
C TRP A 66 -0.27 -20.05 15.46
N GLU A 67 -0.88 -21.04 16.12
CA GLU A 67 -0.92 -21.08 17.60
C GLU A 67 0.47 -21.33 18.20
N LYS A 68 1.42 -21.86 17.42
CA LYS A 68 2.79 -22.18 17.86
C LYS A 68 3.78 -21.04 17.67
N ASP A 69 3.51 -20.16 16.70
CA ASP A 69 4.39 -19.06 16.33
C ASP A 69 3.54 -17.80 16.03
N PRO A 70 3.61 -16.77 16.89
CA PRO A 70 2.94 -15.49 16.66
C PRO A 70 3.33 -14.79 15.34
N HIS A 71 4.50 -15.14 14.77
CA HIS A 71 5.00 -14.64 13.49
C HIS A 71 4.88 -15.67 12.35
N TYR A 72 3.99 -16.67 12.49
CA TYR A 72 3.77 -17.69 11.46
C TYR A 72 3.43 -17.06 10.10
N PHE A 73 2.58 -16.03 10.10
CA PHE A 73 2.26 -15.26 8.89
C PHE A 73 3.23 -14.10 8.73
N LYS A 74 4.00 -14.08 7.65
CA LYS A 74 4.97 -13.00 7.32
C LYS A 74 4.62 -12.25 6.04
N TRP A 75 3.86 -12.89 5.15
CA TRP A 75 3.56 -12.39 3.81
C TRP A 75 2.05 -12.39 3.55
N ILE A 76 1.59 -11.44 2.75
CA ILE A 76 0.24 -11.39 2.20
C ILE A 76 0.31 -11.20 0.67
N LYS A 77 -0.57 -11.90 -0.06
CA LYS A 77 -0.66 -11.78 -1.53
C LYS A 77 -2.02 -11.23 -1.91
N ILE A 78 -2.05 -10.10 -2.60
CA ILE A 78 -3.29 -9.42 -2.97
C ILE A 78 -3.49 -9.46 -4.49
N SER A 79 -4.65 -9.96 -4.93
CA SER A 79 -4.98 -9.96 -6.35
C SER A 79 -5.18 -8.52 -6.86
N ALA A 80 -4.82 -8.27 -8.11
CA ALA A 80 -5.02 -6.96 -8.72
C ALA A 80 -6.49 -6.50 -8.69
N VAL A 81 -7.43 -7.44 -8.80
CA VAL A 81 -8.87 -7.15 -8.72
C VAL A 81 -9.26 -6.70 -7.31
N ALA A 82 -8.81 -7.42 -6.28
CA ALA A 82 -9.08 -7.03 -4.90
C ALA A 82 -8.44 -5.67 -4.59
N LEU A 83 -7.18 -5.47 -4.98
CA LEU A 83 -6.48 -4.21 -4.79
C LEU A 83 -7.26 -3.03 -5.40
N LEU A 84 -7.69 -3.16 -6.67
CA LEU A 84 -8.47 -2.12 -7.35
C LEU A 84 -9.80 -1.84 -6.66
N LYS A 85 -10.53 -2.87 -6.23
CA LYS A 85 -11.79 -2.70 -5.51
C LYS A 85 -11.60 -2.00 -4.17
N MET A 86 -10.59 -2.39 -3.40
CA MET A 86 -10.28 -1.75 -2.12
C MET A 86 -9.89 -0.29 -2.31
N LEU A 87 -9.07 0.03 -3.32
CA LEU A 87 -8.69 1.42 -3.64
C LEU A 87 -9.88 2.27 -4.09
N ILE A 88 -10.75 1.74 -4.95
CA ILE A 88 -11.96 2.45 -5.41
C ILE A 88 -12.89 2.71 -4.22
N HIS A 89 -13.07 1.71 -3.35
CA HIS A 89 -13.90 1.85 -2.16
C HIS A 89 -13.32 2.87 -1.16
N ALA A 90 -12.03 2.75 -0.81
CA ALA A 90 -11.34 3.70 0.06
C ALA A 90 -11.43 5.13 -0.48
N ARG A 91 -11.27 5.31 -1.80
CA ARG A 91 -11.45 6.62 -2.44
C ARG A 91 -12.89 7.12 -2.35
N SER A 92 -13.89 6.25 -2.47
CA SER A 92 -15.30 6.65 -2.39
C SER A 92 -15.70 7.16 -1.00
N GLY A 93 -14.99 6.76 0.05
CA GLY A 93 -15.17 7.25 1.43
C GLY A 93 -14.69 8.68 1.67
N GLY A 94 -13.89 9.26 0.77
CA GLY A 94 -13.36 10.62 0.93
C GLY A 94 -12.46 10.74 2.17
N ASN A 95 -12.90 11.57 3.14
CA ASN A 95 -12.20 11.76 4.43
C ASN A 95 -12.71 10.82 5.53
N LEU A 96 -13.67 9.93 5.22
CA LEU A 96 -14.21 8.96 6.16
C LEU A 96 -13.53 7.60 5.97
N GLU A 97 -13.42 6.85 7.05
CA GLU A 97 -12.91 5.49 6.99
C GLU A 97 -14.00 4.56 6.42
N VAL A 98 -13.62 3.57 5.61
CA VAL A 98 -14.53 2.53 5.11
C VAL A 98 -14.00 1.17 5.48
N MET A 99 -14.84 0.13 5.62
CA MET A 99 -14.42 -1.20 6.09
C MET A 99 -14.84 -2.34 5.15
N ALA A 100 -14.03 -3.41 5.07
CA ALA A 100 -14.41 -4.72 4.51
C ALA A 100 -13.42 -5.84 4.90
N HIS A 101 -13.31 -6.99 4.22
CA HIS A 101 -12.88 -8.28 4.82
C HIS A 101 -11.72 -9.05 4.07
N GLN A 102 -10.51 -9.45 4.63
CA GLN A 102 -9.46 -10.45 4.14
C GLN A 102 -8.12 -10.70 4.96
N THR A 103 -7.46 -11.93 5.13
CA THR A 103 -5.99 -12.36 5.39
C THR A 103 -5.28 -12.63 4.04
N MET A 104 -4.56 -13.74 3.84
CA MET A 104 -4.79 -14.53 2.63
C MET A 104 -3.89 -14.29 1.43
N ILE A 105 -3.96 -15.29 0.56
CA ILE A 105 -4.18 -15.02 -0.85
C ILE A 105 -5.54 -14.33 -1.01
N VAL A 106 -5.53 -13.02 -1.03
CA VAL A 106 -6.72 -12.23 -1.26
C VAL A 106 -7.08 -12.37 -2.72
N VAL A 107 -8.14 -13.13 -3.00
CA VAL A 107 -8.67 -13.27 -4.37
C VAL A 107 -9.68 -12.17 -4.71
N ASP A 108 -10.50 -11.75 -3.76
CA ASP A 108 -11.50 -10.70 -3.97
C ASP A 108 -12.00 -10.04 -2.69
N SER A 109 -12.41 -8.76 -2.79
CA SER A 109 -12.99 -7.91 -1.73
C SER A 109 -14.42 -7.45 -2.04
N SER A 110 -15.23 -7.24 -0.99
CA SER A 110 -16.53 -6.59 -1.08
C SER A 110 -16.70 -5.55 0.01
N PRO A 111 -17.19 -4.33 -0.28
CA PRO A 111 -17.46 -3.32 0.74
C PRO A 111 -18.59 -3.78 1.68
N LEU A 112 -18.55 -3.30 2.93
CA LEU A 112 -19.66 -3.42 3.86
C LEU A 112 -20.47 -2.11 3.89
N PRO A 113 -21.79 -2.15 4.08
CA PRO A 113 -22.63 -0.96 4.19
C PRO A 113 -22.48 -0.31 5.58
N VAL A 114 -21.26 -0.02 5.99
CA VAL A 114 -20.93 0.61 7.27
C VAL A 114 -19.98 1.78 7.04
N GLU A 115 -20.25 2.88 7.72
CA GLU A 115 -19.31 4.00 7.81
C GLU A 115 -18.30 3.69 8.91
N GLY A 116 -17.03 3.60 8.55
CA GLY A 116 -15.94 3.56 9.51
C GLY A 116 -15.71 4.96 10.04
N THR A 117 -15.60 5.08 11.36
CA THR A 117 -15.08 6.30 11.97
C THR A 117 -13.98 5.89 12.92
N GLU A 118 -13.02 6.78 13.10
CA GLU A 118 -11.91 6.61 14.06
C GLU A 118 -12.40 6.23 15.47
N THR A 119 -13.65 6.54 15.81
CA THR A 119 -14.25 6.24 17.13
C THR A 119 -15.08 4.94 17.18
N ARG A 120 -15.37 4.30 16.04
CA ARG A 120 -16.24 3.10 15.95
C ARG A 120 -15.82 2.18 14.80
N VAL A 121 -15.19 1.06 15.16
CA VAL A 121 -14.74 0.02 14.23
C VAL A 121 -15.34 -1.33 14.64
N ASN A 122 -16.65 -1.37 14.88
CA ASN A 122 -17.38 -2.64 14.99
C ASN A 122 -18.50 -2.61 13.96
N ALA A 123 -18.38 -3.47 12.95
CA ALA A 123 -19.41 -3.69 11.97
C ALA A 123 -20.65 -4.17 12.75
N GLN A 124 -21.65 -3.30 12.89
CA GLN A 124 -22.82 -3.51 13.74
C GLN A 124 -23.58 -4.78 13.29
N ALA A 125 -24.61 -5.19 14.04
CA ALA A 125 -25.40 -6.41 13.71
C ALA A 125 -25.83 -6.49 12.23
N GLU A 126 -26.15 -5.34 11.64
CA GLU A 126 -26.54 -5.17 10.23
C GLU A 126 -25.46 -5.65 9.24
N ALA A 127 -24.18 -5.47 9.57
CA ALA A 127 -23.08 -5.92 8.75
C ALA A 127 -22.90 -7.46 8.80
N TYR A 128 -23.15 -8.09 9.94
CA TYR A 128 -23.11 -9.55 10.06
C TYR A 128 -24.23 -10.22 9.25
N GLU A 129 -25.43 -9.63 9.23
CA GLU A 129 -26.54 -10.09 8.38
C GLU A 129 -26.19 -9.95 6.89
N TYR A 130 -25.62 -8.80 6.51
CA TYR A 130 -25.14 -8.59 5.15
C TYR A 130 -24.07 -9.61 4.76
N MET A 131 -23.08 -9.85 5.62
CA MET A 131 -22.00 -10.81 5.37
C MET A 131 -22.51 -12.23 5.18
N THR A 132 -23.47 -12.66 6.01
CA THR A 132 -24.08 -14.00 5.92
C THR A 132 -24.81 -14.15 4.59
N THR A 133 -25.67 -13.18 4.26
CA THR A 133 -26.42 -13.15 3.00
C THR A 133 -25.49 -13.09 1.79
N TYR A 134 -24.46 -12.25 1.85
CA TYR A 134 -23.47 -12.10 0.79
C TYR A 134 -22.73 -13.43 0.54
N LYS A 135 -22.31 -14.11 1.61
CA LYS A 135 -21.65 -15.42 1.51
C LYS A 135 -22.55 -16.46 0.82
N GLU A 136 -23.84 -16.49 1.15
CA GLU A 136 -24.80 -17.40 0.50
C GLU A 136 -24.99 -17.08 -0.99
N VAL A 137 -25.09 -15.80 -1.35
CA VAL A 137 -25.28 -15.37 -2.75
C VAL A 137 -24.02 -15.67 -3.58
N VAL A 138 -22.84 -15.37 -3.03
CA VAL A 138 -21.55 -15.58 -3.72
C VAL A 138 -21.26 -17.08 -3.90
N ALA A 139 -21.66 -17.93 -2.94
CA ALA A 139 -21.59 -19.38 -3.08
C ALA A 139 -22.40 -19.90 -4.29
N ARG A 140 -23.55 -19.30 -4.61
CA ARG A 140 -24.39 -19.70 -5.76
C ARG A 140 -23.73 -19.41 -7.11
N VAL A 141 -22.80 -18.46 -7.18
CA VAL A 141 -22.04 -18.16 -8.39
C VAL A 141 -20.69 -18.89 -8.44
N GLY A 142 -20.50 -19.90 -7.60
CA GLY A 142 -19.34 -20.80 -7.62
C GLY A 142 -18.14 -20.33 -6.81
N ARG A 143 -18.29 -19.27 -6.00
CA ARG A 143 -17.24 -18.77 -5.12
C ARG A 143 -17.40 -19.31 -3.72
N THR A 144 -16.45 -20.14 -3.32
CA THR A 144 -16.51 -20.95 -2.09
C THR A 144 -15.46 -20.55 -1.07
N GLU A 145 -14.69 -19.50 -1.37
CA GLU A 145 -13.63 -18.97 -0.53
C GLU A 145 -14.21 -18.44 0.79
N ASN A 146 -13.47 -18.64 1.87
CA ASN A 146 -13.85 -18.12 3.18
C ASN A 146 -13.36 -16.69 3.39
N VAL A 147 -14.20 -15.98 4.13
CA VAL A 147 -13.90 -14.82 4.97
C VAL A 147 -12.61 -15.09 5.74
N LEU A 148 -11.60 -14.23 5.56
CA LEU A 148 -10.31 -14.44 6.16
C LEU A 148 -9.68 -13.16 6.74
N GLY A 149 -10.25 -11.95 6.79
CA GLY A 149 -9.67 -10.84 7.58
C GLY A 149 -10.43 -9.52 7.47
N TRP A 150 -9.83 -8.33 7.51
CA TRP A 150 -10.53 -7.08 7.21
C TRP A 150 -9.64 -5.99 6.65
N TYR A 151 -10.23 -5.01 5.97
CA TYR A 151 -9.55 -3.82 5.50
C TYR A 151 -10.32 -2.58 5.89
N HIS A 152 -9.60 -1.49 6.11
CA HIS A 152 -10.19 -0.16 6.20
C HIS A 152 -9.29 0.92 5.62
N SER A 153 -9.78 2.15 5.58
CA SER A 153 -9.01 3.28 5.06
C SER A 153 -8.62 4.26 6.15
N HIS A 154 -7.39 4.77 6.09
CA HIS A 154 -6.88 5.88 6.90
C HIS A 154 -6.55 7.07 5.98
N PRO A 155 -7.49 7.99 5.73
CA PRO A 155 -7.28 9.08 4.77
C PRO A 155 -6.27 10.12 5.27
N GLY A 156 -5.03 10.07 4.79
CA GLY A 156 -4.03 11.13 4.95
C GLY A 156 -3.07 10.98 6.13
N TYR A 157 -3.27 10.03 7.03
CA TYR A 157 -2.43 9.82 8.23
C TYR A 157 -1.64 8.51 8.24
N GLY A 158 -1.55 7.82 7.10
CA GLY A 158 -0.69 6.65 6.91
C GLY A 158 -1.33 5.33 7.30
N CYS A 159 -0.63 4.24 7.00
CA CYS A 159 -1.12 2.88 7.20
C CYS A 159 -0.52 2.30 8.49
N TRP A 160 -1.35 2.21 9.53
CA TRP A 160 -1.01 1.70 10.87
C TRP A 160 -2.32 1.35 11.59
N LEU A 161 -2.27 0.63 12.72
CA LEU A 161 -3.47 0.29 13.51
C LEU A 161 -3.59 1.18 14.75
N SER A 162 -4.75 1.85 14.90
CA SER A 162 -5.14 2.58 16.10
C SER A 162 -5.44 1.65 17.28
N GLY A 163 -5.61 2.20 18.49
CA GLY A 163 -6.03 1.40 19.64
C GLY A 163 -7.36 0.65 19.44
N ILE A 164 -8.28 1.26 18.70
CA ILE A 164 -9.56 0.65 18.34
C ILE A 164 -9.35 -0.46 17.30
N ASP A 165 -8.53 -0.21 16.27
CA ASP A 165 -8.21 -1.22 15.27
C ASP A 165 -7.52 -2.45 15.87
N VAL A 166 -6.59 -2.24 16.81
CA VAL A 166 -5.92 -3.32 17.54
C VAL A 166 -6.94 -4.15 18.32
N SER A 167 -7.91 -3.50 18.97
CA SER A 167 -8.96 -4.19 19.74
C SER A 167 -9.91 -5.00 18.84
N THR A 168 -10.31 -4.42 17.71
CA THR A 168 -11.13 -5.10 16.70
C THR A 168 -10.38 -6.27 16.08
N GLN A 169 -9.13 -6.07 15.68
CA GLN A 169 -8.30 -7.11 15.10
C GLN A 169 -8.03 -8.24 16.09
N LEU A 170 -7.77 -7.93 17.37
CA LEU A 170 -7.61 -8.94 18.41
C LEU A 170 -8.91 -9.77 18.61
N THR A 171 -10.07 -9.11 18.60
CA THR A 171 -11.38 -9.78 18.69
C THR A 171 -11.55 -10.74 17.50
N ASN A 172 -11.28 -10.26 16.29
CA ASN A 172 -11.42 -11.08 15.09
C ASN A 172 -10.42 -12.25 15.06
N GLN A 173 -9.16 -12.03 15.43
CA GLN A 173 -8.17 -13.10 15.60
C GLN A 173 -8.58 -14.10 16.69
N THR A 174 -9.32 -13.69 17.72
CA THR A 174 -9.78 -14.61 18.77
C THR A 174 -10.90 -15.54 18.27
N TYR A 175 -11.84 -15.03 17.49
CA TYR A 175 -13.07 -15.77 17.13
C TYR A 175 -13.09 -16.30 15.69
N GLN A 176 -12.27 -15.77 14.79
CA GLN A 176 -12.30 -16.05 13.34
C GLN A 176 -10.91 -16.35 12.77
N GLU A 177 -9.95 -16.84 13.56
CA GLU A 177 -8.59 -17.14 13.10
C GLU A 177 -8.58 -18.17 11.94
N PRO A 178 -7.86 -17.93 10.82
CA PRO A 178 -6.92 -16.84 10.62
C PRO A 178 -7.54 -15.47 10.27
N PHE A 179 -6.92 -14.35 10.68
CA PHE A 179 -7.40 -12.99 10.37
C PHE A 179 -6.26 -11.96 10.19
N VAL A 180 -6.32 -11.03 9.22
CA VAL A 180 -5.42 -9.84 9.12
C VAL A 180 -6.27 -8.58 9.11
N ALA A 181 -5.66 -7.44 9.38
CA ALA A 181 -6.19 -6.11 9.08
C ALA A 181 -5.37 -5.46 7.94
N ILE A 182 -6.01 -4.89 6.93
CA ILE A 182 -5.37 -4.15 5.84
C ILE A 182 -5.77 -2.67 5.96
N VAL A 183 -4.80 -1.77 5.94
CA VAL A 183 -5.06 -0.32 5.98
C VAL A 183 -4.64 0.30 4.68
N ILE A 184 -5.50 1.13 4.11
CA ILE A 184 -5.23 1.84 2.85
C ILE A 184 -5.30 3.34 3.09
N ASP A 185 -4.28 4.08 2.65
CA ASP A 185 -4.34 5.54 2.62
C ASP A 185 -4.64 6.01 1.20
N PRO A 186 -5.92 6.26 0.84
CA PRO A 186 -6.29 6.69 -0.50
C PRO A 186 -5.75 8.09 -0.81
N ILE A 187 -5.57 8.94 0.22
CA ILE A 187 -5.09 10.30 0.04
C ILE A 187 -3.61 10.29 -0.33
N ARG A 188 -2.78 9.60 0.45
CA ARG A 188 -1.34 9.44 0.15
C ARG A 188 -1.09 8.67 -1.13
N THR A 189 -1.98 7.74 -1.49
CA THR A 189 -1.87 7.01 -2.76
C THR A 189 -1.95 7.95 -3.96
N ILE A 190 -2.85 8.94 -3.90
CA ILE A 190 -2.98 9.94 -4.96
C ILE A 190 -1.79 10.92 -4.95
N SER A 191 -1.36 11.38 -3.76
CA SER A 191 -0.27 12.36 -3.66
C SER A 191 1.09 11.80 -4.09
N SER A 192 1.40 10.57 -3.68
CA SER A 192 2.69 9.92 -3.98
C SER A 192 2.71 9.20 -5.33
N GLY A 193 1.55 8.87 -5.91
CA GLY A 193 1.45 8.04 -7.12
C GLY A 193 1.76 6.56 -6.90
N LYS A 194 2.03 6.15 -5.66
CA LYS A 194 2.28 4.77 -5.24
C LYS A 194 1.16 4.29 -4.32
N VAL A 195 0.77 3.02 -4.43
CA VAL A 195 -0.25 2.45 -3.53
C VAL A 195 0.27 2.46 -2.10
N ASN A 196 -0.39 3.22 -1.22
CA ASN A 196 -0.13 3.23 0.22
C ASN A 196 -1.09 2.22 0.87
N LEU A 197 -0.58 1.02 1.12
CA LEU A 197 -1.31 -0.09 1.71
C LEU A 197 -0.39 -0.81 2.70
N GLY A 198 -0.87 -1.03 3.92
CA GLY A 198 -0.23 -1.87 4.93
C GLY A 198 -1.12 -3.04 5.32
N ALA A 199 -0.52 -4.18 5.67
CA ALA A 199 -1.23 -5.34 6.19
C ALA A 199 -0.65 -5.70 7.56
N PHE A 200 -1.51 -5.99 8.53
CA PHE A 200 -1.13 -6.05 9.93
C PHE A 200 -1.83 -7.20 10.66
N ARG A 201 -1.11 -7.80 11.61
CA ARG A 201 -1.68 -8.73 12.58
C ARG A 201 -1.30 -8.32 13.98
N THR A 202 -2.20 -8.51 14.93
CA THR A 202 -1.95 -8.22 16.34
C THR A 202 -1.27 -9.39 17.02
N TYR A 203 -0.40 -9.07 17.98
CA TYR A 203 0.21 -10.07 18.83
C TYR A 203 -0.83 -10.64 19.82
N PRO A 204 -0.70 -11.92 20.20
CA PRO A 204 -1.51 -12.50 21.26
C PRO A 204 -1.35 -11.75 22.59
N VAL A 205 -2.41 -11.72 23.41
CA VAL A 205 -2.37 -11.07 24.73
C VAL A 205 -1.25 -11.68 25.59
N GLY A 206 -0.38 -10.83 26.12
CA GLY A 206 0.75 -11.24 26.97
C GLY A 206 2.03 -11.57 26.20
N TYR A 207 2.00 -11.64 24.87
CA TYR A 207 3.22 -11.73 24.06
C TYR A 207 3.93 -10.38 24.05
N ARG A 208 5.24 -10.40 24.32
CA ARG A 208 6.10 -9.24 24.10
C ARG A 208 6.98 -9.54 22.90
N PRO A 209 6.91 -8.73 21.83
CA PRO A 209 7.84 -8.90 20.73
C PRO A 209 9.27 -8.76 21.25
N PRO A 210 10.24 -9.48 20.65
CA PRO A 210 11.64 -9.09 20.77
C PRO A 210 11.75 -7.60 20.44
N ASP A 211 12.67 -6.86 21.07
CA ASP A 211 12.91 -5.46 20.67
C ASP A 211 13.38 -5.46 19.20
N ASP A 212 12.42 -5.29 18.30
CA ASP A 212 12.63 -5.42 16.86
C ASP A 212 12.93 -4.07 16.22
N GLY A 213 13.68 -4.17 15.11
CA GLY A 213 14.37 -3.09 14.41
C GLY A 213 13.50 -1.97 13.83
N PRO A 214 14.08 -1.12 12.95
CA PRO A 214 13.49 0.17 12.60
C PRO A 214 12.14 -0.02 11.91
N SER A 215 11.06 0.35 12.60
CA SER A 215 9.76 0.58 11.97
C SER A 215 9.96 1.57 10.81
N GLU A 216 9.43 1.23 9.64
CA GLU A 216 9.47 2.14 8.49
C GLU A 216 8.86 3.48 8.89
N TYR A 217 9.63 4.57 8.77
CA TYR A 217 9.19 5.88 9.19
C TYR A 217 8.05 6.36 8.29
N GLN A 218 6.89 6.60 8.90
CA GLN A 218 5.79 7.29 8.25
C GLN A 218 5.57 8.63 8.95
N SER A 219 5.32 9.69 8.17
CA SER A 219 4.87 10.96 8.74
C SER A 219 3.46 10.74 9.30
N ILE A 220 3.28 10.95 10.59
CA ILE A 220 1.98 10.82 11.28
C ILE A 220 1.61 12.21 11.80
N PRO A 221 0.36 12.67 11.57
CA PRO A 221 -0.12 13.93 12.13
C PRO A 221 -0.02 14.00 13.64
N MET A 222 0.15 15.20 14.18
CA MET A 222 0.32 15.45 15.62
C MET A 222 -0.86 14.94 16.46
N ASP A 223 -2.09 15.04 15.96
CA ASP A 223 -3.29 14.56 16.65
C ASP A 223 -3.37 13.02 16.75
N LYS A 224 -2.56 12.30 15.96
CA LYS A 224 -2.54 10.83 15.90
C LYS A 224 -1.28 10.21 16.49
N ILE A 225 -0.23 11.00 16.74
CA ILE A 225 1.09 10.50 17.09
C ILE A 225 1.13 9.79 18.46
N GLU A 226 0.28 10.22 19.39
CA GLU A 226 0.18 9.60 20.72
C GLU A 226 -0.44 8.21 20.64
N ASP A 227 -1.58 8.07 19.94
CA ASP A 227 -2.25 6.79 19.75
C ASP A 227 -1.34 5.79 19.01
N PHE A 228 -0.70 6.24 17.93
CA PHE A 228 0.31 5.44 17.24
C PHE A 228 1.43 4.98 18.18
N GLY A 229 2.00 5.90 18.97
CA GLY A 229 3.12 5.61 19.87
C GLY A 229 2.79 4.58 20.96
N VAL A 230 1.54 4.55 21.44
CA VAL A 230 1.06 3.59 22.43
C VAL A 230 0.82 2.21 21.79
N HIS A 231 0.28 2.18 20.57
CA HIS A 231 -0.23 0.94 19.97
C HIS A 231 0.71 0.27 18.96
N CYS A 232 1.74 0.96 18.44
CA CYS A 232 2.64 0.42 17.41
C CYS A 232 3.37 -0.88 17.77
N LYS A 233 3.54 -1.18 19.06
CA LYS A 233 4.15 -2.44 19.54
C LYS A 233 3.18 -3.61 19.68
N HIS A 234 1.89 -3.40 19.46
CA HIS A 234 0.85 -4.43 19.63
C HIS A 234 0.57 -5.24 18.37
N TYR A 235 1.16 -4.86 17.24
CA TYR A 235 1.00 -5.51 15.95
C TYR A 235 2.32 -5.55 15.18
N TYR A 236 2.33 -6.32 14.11
CA TYR A 236 3.43 -6.35 13.16
C TYR A 236 2.92 -6.24 11.73
N SER A 237 3.77 -5.72 10.85
CA SER A 237 3.49 -5.58 9.42
C SER A 237 3.79 -6.88 8.69
N LEU A 238 2.92 -7.24 7.74
CA LEU A 238 3.15 -8.32 6.79
C LEU A 238 3.71 -7.73 5.49
N GLU A 239 4.64 -8.44 4.88
CA GLU A 239 5.17 -8.07 3.58
C GLU A 239 4.10 -8.28 2.50
N VAL A 240 3.70 -7.18 1.86
CA VAL A 240 2.64 -7.16 0.85
C VAL A 240 3.25 -7.40 -0.53
N SER A 241 2.69 -8.38 -1.25
CA SER A 241 2.96 -8.62 -2.66
C SER A 241 1.67 -8.68 -3.47
N HIS A 242 1.74 -8.39 -4.75
CA HIS A 242 0.58 -8.37 -5.64
C HIS A 242 0.68 -9.45 -6.71
N PHE A 243 -0.46 -10.01 -7.11
CA PHE A 243 -0.54 -10.96 -8.23
C PHE A 243 -1.72 -10.66 -9.14
N LYS A 244 -1.64 -11.08 -10.40
CA LYS A 244 -2.69 -10.88 -11.41
C LYS A 244 -2.76 -12.12 -12.31
N SER A 245 -3.94 -12.53 -12.76
CA SER A 245 -4.04 -13.68 -13.67
C SER A 245 -3.42 -13.38 -15.04
N VAL A 246 -3.22 -14.43 -15.85
CA VAL A 246 -2.75 -14.27 -17.23
C VAL A 246 -3.73 -13.43 -18.06
N LEU A 247 -5.03 -13.60 -17.81
CA LEU A 247 -6.07 -12.83 -18.48
C LEU A 247 -6.08 -11.37 -18.01
N ASP A 248 -5.95 -11.12 -16.70
CA ASP A 248 -5.87 -9.77 -16.15
C ASP A 248 -4.71 -9.00 -16.78
N LYS A 249 -3.54 -9.64 -16.94
CA LYS A 249 -2.40 -9.02 -17.62
C LYS A 249 -2.77 -8.55 -19.04
N ARG A 250 -3.41 -9.41 -19.84
CA ARG A 250 -3.82 -9.06 -21.22
C ARG A 250 -4.86 -7.94 -21.25
N LEU A 251 -5.81 -7.96 -20.31
CA LEU A 251 -6.84 -6.93 -20.19
C LEU A 251 -6.24 -5.59 -19.78
N LEU A 252 -5.37 -5.58 -18.76
CA LEU A 252 -4.67 -4.37 -18.29
C LEU A 252 -3.79 -3.78 -19.39
N ASP A 253 -3.09 -4.61 -20.17
CA ASP A 253 -2.30 -4.16 -21.32
C ASP A 253 -3.18 -3.50 -22.39
N SER A 254 -4.38 -4.04 -22.62
CA SER A 254 -5.35 -3.47 -23.56
C SER A 254 -5.96 -2.16 -23.04
N LEU A 255 -6.24 -2.08 -21.75
CA LEU A 255 -6.72 -0.87 -21.09
C LEU A 255 -5.66 0.22 -21.15
N TRP A 256 -4.38 -0.10 -20.94
CA TRP A 256 -3.30 0.86 -21.00
C TRP A 256 -3.25 1.63 -22.33
N ASN A 257 -3.49 0.93 -23.45
CA ASN A 257 -3.56 1.54 -24.79
C ASN A 257 -4.71 2.54 -24.96
N LYS A 258 -5.73 2.49 -24.10
CA LYS A 258 -6.87 3.42 -24.13
C LYS A 258 -6.77 4.51 -23.06
N TYR A 259 -6.21 4.18 -21.90
CA TYR A 259 -6.22 5.04 -20.71
C TYR A 259 -4.92 5.85 -20.51
N TRP A 260 -3.88 5.66 -21.33
CA TRP A 260 -2.64 6.44 -21.25
C TRP A 260 -2.86 7.96 -21.29
N VAL A 261 -3.90 8.43 -22.00
CA VAL A 261 -4.27 9.84 -22.08
C VAL A 261 -4.63 10.39 -20.69
N ASN A 262 -5.26 9.59 -19.82
CA ASN A 262 -5.61 10.02 -18.47
C ASN A 262 -4.37 10.28 -17.60
N THR A 263 -3.29 9.53 -17.83
CA THR A 263 -2.00 9.77 -17.17
C THR A 263 -1.42 11.13 -17.59
N LEU A 264 -1.59 11.52 -18.86
CA LEU A 264 -1.12 12.81 -19.37
C LEU A 264 -2.05 13.97 -19.03
N SER A 265 -3.35 13.75 -18.84
CA SER A 265 -4.31 14.80 -18.44
C SER A 265 -4.44 14.99 -16.93
N SER A 266 -3.83 14.14 -16.11
CA SER A 266 -3.91 14.24 -14.65
C SER A 266 -3.32 15.54 -14.10
N VAL A 267 -3.91 16.11 -13.05
CA VAL A 267 -3.36 17.30 -12.39
C VAL A 267 -3.24 17.02 -10.90
N SER A 268 -2.14 16.37 -10.49
CA SER A 268 -1.92 15.96 -9.10
C SER A 268 -1.88 17.15 -8.13
N ILE A 269 -1.38 18.32 -8.57
CA ILE A 269 -1.30 19.52 -7.71
C ILE A 269 -2.68 20.08 -7.33
N LEU A 270 -3.68 19.92 -8.19
CA LEU A 270 -5.06 20.35 -7.94
C LEU A 270 -5.93 19.23 -7.38
N ALA A 271 -5.44 17.99 -7.37
CA ALA A 271 -6.24 16.85 -6.95
C ALA A 271 -6.53 16.88 -5.44
N GLN A 272 -5.63 17.47 -4.61
CA GLN A 272 -5.72 17.43 -3.14
C GLN A 272 -5.18 18.70 -2.45
N PRO A 273 -5.75 19.89 -2.71
CA PRO A 273 -5.29 21.13 -2.10
C PRO A 273 -5.41 21.11 -0.56
N ASP A 274 -6.50 20.55 -0.04
CA ASP A 274 -6.77 20.51 1.40
C ASP A 274 -5.78 19.61 2.14
N TYR A 275 -5.35 18.50 1.52
CA TYR A 275 -4.35 17.61 2.10
C TYR A 275 -3.00 18.32 2.26
N LEU A 276 -2.54 19.01 1.22
CA LEU A 276 -1.26 19.71 1.22
C LEU A 276 -1.27 20.89 2.20
N ALA A 277 -2.39 21.61 2.29
CA ALA A 277 -2.59 22.64 3.31
C ALA A 277 -2.56 22.05 4.72
N GLY A 278 -3.22 20.90 4.93
CA GLY A 278 -3.21 20.16 6.19
C GLY A 278 -1.81 19.72 6.61
N LEU A 279 -1.02 19.12 5.70
CA LEU A 279 0.37 18.75 5.97
C LEU A 279 1.25 19.95 6.30
N THR A 280 1.05 21.08 5.60
CA THR A 280 1.81 22.31 5.87
C THR A 280 1.50 22.85 7.26
N LYS A 281 0.21 22.82 7.66
CA LYS A 281 -0.22 23.19 9.01
C LYS A 281 0.36 22.26 10.07
N ASP A 282 0.27 20.94 9.88
CA ASP A 282 0.83 19.94 10.81
C ASP A 282 2.35 20.09 10.96
N LEU A 283 3.08 20.33 9.87
CA LEU A 283 4.52 20.59 9.93
C LEU A 283 4.84 21.86 10.72
N ALA A 284 4.06 22.93 10.54
CA ALA A 284 4.23 24.16 11.31
C ALA A 284 4.03 23.91 12.82
N GLU A 285 2.99 23.17 13.19
CA GLU A 285 2.72 22.78 14.58
C GLU A 285 3.85 21.92 15.16
N LYS A 286 4.39 20.95 14.41
CA LYS A 286 5.56 20.14 14.80
C LYS A 286 6.80 20.98 15.06
N VAL A 287 7.08 21.95 14.19
CA VAL A 287 8.22 22.86 14.32
C VAL A 287 8.04 23.79 15.52
N GLU A 288 6.84 24.34 15.74
CA GLU A 288 6.53 25.16 16.92
C GLU A 288 6.65 24.35 18.22
N HIS A 289 6.19 23.11 18.23
CA HIS A 289 6.33 22.21 19.38
C HIS A 289 7.81 21.87 19.68
N ALA A 290 8.63 21.66 18.64
CA ALA A 290 10.07 21.49 18.79
C ALA A 290 10.75 22.77 19.32
N GLY A 291 10.36 23.95 18.82
CA GLY A 291 10.91 25.24 19.22
C GLY A 291 10.49 25.68 20.63
N SER A 292 9.25 25.45 21.03
CA SER A 292 8.76 25.75 22.39
C SER A 292 9.41 24.86 23.45
N SER A 293 9.76 23.62 23.09
CA SER A 293 10.54 22.71 23.95
C SER A 293 11.94 23.25 24.26
N MET A 294 12.55 24.01 23.33
CA MET A 294 13.87 24.63 23.47
C MET A 294 13.89 25.76 24.52
N SER A 295 12.75 26.40 24.79
CA SER A 295 12.64 27.56 25.68
C SER A 295 12.44 27.17 27.16
N ARG A 296 12.00 25.94 27.45
CA ARG A 296 11.44 25.58 28.77
C ARG A 296 12.34 24.77 29.71
N MET A 297 13.47 24.21 29.29
CA MET A 297 14.40 23.58 30.24
C MET A 297 15.77 23.28 29.63
N ASN A 298 16.79 23.27 30.49
CA ASN A 298 18.15 22.80 30.22
C ASN A 298 18.11 21.28 29.94
N TRP A 299 18.01 20.84 28.67
CA TRP A 299 17.76 19.42 28.35
C TRP A 299 18.46 18.90 27.07
N ASP A 300 18.98 17.68 27.19
CA ASP A 300 19.46 16.66 26.22
C ASP A 300 19.32 17.02 24.72
N ASN A 301 20.44 17.48 24.13
CA ASN A 301 20.53 17.85 22.71
C ASN A 301 20.05 16.71 21.78
N ASP A 302 20.30 15.45 22.15
CA ASP A 302 19.98 14.29 21.32
C ASP A 302 18.47 14.16 21.04
N ARG A 303 17.61 14.49 22.01
CA ARG A 303 16.15 14.43 21.84
C ARG A 303 15.62 15.57 20.97
N LEU A 304 16.24 16.75 21.06
CA LEU A 304 15.89 17.89 20.21
C LEU A 304 16.34 17.62 18.76
N GLU A 305 17.53 17.07 18.59
CA GLU A 305 18.07 16.68 17.30
C GLU A 305 17.19 15.63 16.62
N ASP A 306 16.74 14.59 17.33
CA ASP A 306 15.80 13.59 16.80
C ASP A 306 14.46 14.21 16.36
N ARG A 307 13.90 15.13 17.16
CA ARG A 307 12.65 15.82 16.81
C ARG A 307 12.80 16.70 15.57
N LEU A 308 13.87 17.48 15.49
CA LEU A 308 14.15 18.33 14.33
C LEU A 308 14.45 17.49 13.08
N ALA A 309 15.14 16.35 13.24
CA ALA A 309 15.37 15.41 12.15
C ALA A 309 14.05 14.85 11.59
N LYS A 310 13.07 14.55 12.45
CA LYS A 310 11.71 14.14 12.03
C LYS A 310 10.98 15.26 11.29
N CYS A 311 11.01 16.49 11.80
CA CYS A 311 10.44 17.65 11.09
C CYS A 311 11.11 17.87 9.73
N SER A 312 12.43 17.70 9.64
CA SER A 312 13.18 17.81 8.39
C SER A 312 12.78 16.74 7.37
N LYS A 313 12.58 15.50 7.82
CA LYS A 313 12.04 14.41 6.98
C LYS A 313 10.64 14.74 6.45
N ASP A 314 9.75 15.22 7.31
CA ASP A 314 8.38 15.60 6.93
C ASP A 314 8.38 16.76 5.92
N ALA A 315 9.21 17.79 6.16
CA ALA A 315 9.38 18.92 5.24
C ALA A 315 9.94 18.47 3.88
N THR A 316 10.94 17.59 3.89
CA THR A 316 11.53 17.04 2.66
C THR A 316 10.51 16.26 1.86
N LYS A 317 9.72 15.40 2.53
CA LYS A 317 8.65 14.63 1.88
C LYS A 317 7.61 15.54 1.23
N LEU A 318 7.12 16.54 1.97
CA LEU A 318 6.17 17.53 1.45
C LEU A 318 6.74 18.27 0.22
N ALA A 319 8.00 18.71 0.28
CA ALA A 319 8.66 19.38 -0.83
C ALA A 319 8.80 18.47 -2.06
N MET A 320 9.17 17.19 -1.87
CA MET A 320 9.29 16.22 -2.96
C MET A 320 7.94 15.97 -3.64
N GLU A 321 6.85 15.80 -2.87
CA GLU A 321 5.50 15.62 -3.44
C GLU A 321 5.07 16.81 -4.30
N GLN A 322 5.31 18.04 -3.82
CA GLN A 322 5.02 19.27 -4.57
C GLN A 322 5.88 19.39 -5.83
N LEU A 323 7.18 19.09 -5.73
CA LEU A 323 8.10 19.14 -6.87
C LEU A 323 7.73 18.12 -7.94
N HIS A 324 7.35 16.90 -7.56
CA HIS A 324 6.87 15.89 -8.50
C HIS A 324 5.59 16.35 -9.22
N ALA A 325 4.63 16.91 -8.48
CA ALA A 325 3.40 17.42 -9.06
C ALA A 325 3.64 18.58 -10.04
N LEU A 326 4.51 19.53 -9.67
CA LEU A 326 4.89 20.66 -10.53
C LEU A 326 5.67 20.21 -11.77
N THR A 327 6.62 19.29 -11.60
CA THR A 327 7.39 18.71 -12.71
C THR A 327 6.46 18.05 -13.73
N GLY A 328 5.45 17.31 -13.26
CA GLY A 328 4.42 16.73 -14.11
C GLY A 328 3.67 17.78 -14.95
N GLN A 329 3.38 18.96 -14.39
CA GLN A 329 2.76 20.06 -15.14
C GLN A 329 3.70 20.72 -16.13
N LEU A 330 4.96 20.96 -15.75
CA LEU A 330 5.96 21.54 -16.65
C LEU A 330 6.23 20.65 -17.86
N ILE A 331 6.28 19.33 -17.66
CA ILE A 331 6.39 18.36 -18.76
C ILE A 331 5.20 18.49 -19.71
N LYS A 332 3.98 18.56 -19.18
CA LYS A 332 2.75 18.69 -19.99
C LYS A 332 2.72 19.99 -20.77
N ASP A 333 3.03 21.11 -20.12
CA ASP A 333 3.12 22.42 -20.78
C ASP A 333 4.16 22.40 -21.91
N SER A 334 5.33 21.82 -21.65
CA SER A 334 6.36 21.69 -22.68
C SER A 334 5.96 20.76 -23.84
N LEU A 335 5.12 19.75 -23.60
CA LEU A 335 4.67 18.80 -24.61
C LEU A 335 3.48 19.28 -25.43
N PHE A 336 2.65 20.18 -24.90
CA PHE A 336 1.37 20.53 -25.54
C PHE A 336 1.19 22.02 -25.84
N ASN A 337 1.89 22.92 -25.13
CA ASN A 337 1.66 24.37 -25.25
C ASN A 337 2.83 25.13 -25.91
N LYS A 338 3.96 24.48 -26.19
CA LYS A 338 5.15 25.10 -26.80
C LYS A 338 5.26 24.91 -28.32
N PHE A 339 4.13 24.83 -29.03
CA PHE A 339 4.07 24.64 -30.48
C PHE A 339 3.38 25.79 -31.20
#